data_AF-A0A010SIU8-F1
#
_entry.id   AF-A0A010SIU8-F1
#
_cell.length_a   1.000
_cell.length_b   1.000
_cell.length_c   1.000
_cell.angle_alpha   90.00
_cell.angle_beta   90.00
_cell.angle_gamma   90.00
#
_symmetry.space_group_name_H-M   'P 1'
#
loop_
_entity.id
_entity.type
_entity.pdbx_description
1 polymer ?
#
loop_
_entity_poly.entity_id
_entity_poly.type
_entity_poly.pdbx_seq_one_letter_code
_entity_poly.pdbx_strand_id
1 'polypeptide(L)'
;MREQDYAVNNSVQAEQLEVSRVLRNTYGLLALTLAFSGVMAFVAQQMRVGYPNVFVVLIGFYGLFFLTNKLRDSAWGLVSAFALTGFMGFLLGPILNRYLGMQGGAEVVSSAFAMTALVFGGLSAYVLITRKDMSFLGGFITAGFFVLLGATLAGMFFKISGLQLAISAGFVLFSSVCILFQTSAIIHGGERNYIMATISLYVSIYNLFISLLQLFGIMGRDD
;
A
#
# COMPACT_ATOMS: atom_id res chain seq x y z
N MET A 1 -23.83 32.54 26.26
CA MET A 1 -24.19 31.12 26.07
C MET A 1 -24.43 30.82 24.59
N ARG A 2 -25.36 31.47 23.88
CA ARG A 2 -25.58 31.24 22.43
C ARG A 2 -24.35 31.45 21.53
N GLU A 3 -23.50 32.45 21.78
CA GLU A 3 -22.28 32.70 20.98
C GLU A 3 -21.19 31.62 21.12
N GLN A 4 -21.11 30.95 22.28
CA GLN A 4 -20.21 29.81 22.47
C GLN A 4 -20.72 28.58 21.70
N ASP A 5 -22.04 28.36 21.66
CA ASP A 5 -22.65 27.27 20.87
C ASP A 5 -22.43 27.46 19.36
N TYR A 6 -22.46 28.70 18.86
CA TYR A 6 -22.15 29.01 17.45
C TYR A 6 -20.67 28.74 17.11
N ALA A 7 -19.74 29.12 17.99
CA ALA A 7 -18.31 28.90 17.77
C ALA A 7 -17.94 27.40 17.76
N VAL A 8 -18.53 26.61 18.68
CA VAL A 8 -18.31 25.16 18.77
C VAL A 8 -18.87 24.43 17.55
N ASN A 9 -20.08 24.77 17.11
CA ASN A 9 -20.67 24.17 15.90
C ASN A 9 -19.86 24.49 14.63
N ASN A 10 -19.30 25.70 14.53
CA ASN A 10 -18.46 26.07 13.39
C ASN A 10 -17.14 25.28 13.36
N SER A 11 -16.52 25.04 14.53
CA SER A 11 -15.28 24.22 14.61
C SER A 11 -15.50 22.76 14.23
N VAL A 12 -16.59 22.14 14.69
CA VAL A 12 -16.92 20.75 14.37
C VAL A 12 -17.26 20.60 12.88
N GLN A 13 -17.97 21.58 12.31
CA GLN A 13 -18.30 21.56 10.89
C GLN A 13 -17.06 21.78 10.00
N ALA A 14 -16.13 22.67 10.40
CA ALA A 14 -14.86 22.87 9.71
C ALA A 14 -14.00 21.59 9.71
N GLU A 15 -13.91 20.90 10.85
CA GLU A 15 -13.15 19.64 10.96
C GLU A 15 -13.75 18.53 10.09
N GLN A 16 -15.08 18.38 10.07
CA GLN A 16 -15.74 17.41 9.19
C GLN A 16 -15.52 17.69 7.69
N LEU A 17 -15.51 18.98 7.31
CA LEU A 17 -15.21 19.39 5.93
C LEU A 17 -13.76 19.08 5.55
N GLU A 18 -12.81 19.31 6.45
CA GLU A 18 -11.40 18.96 6.24
C GLU A 18 -11.21 17.44 6.07
N VAL A 19 -11.78 16.64 6.97
CA VAL A 19 -11.72 15.17 6.89
C VAL A 19 -12.31 14.66 5.57
N SER A 20 -13.48 15.15 5.17
CA SER A 20 -14.12 14.75 3.91
C SER A 20 -13.26 15.10 2.69
N ARG A 21 -12.59 16.26 2.73
CA ARG A 21 -11.68 16.71 1.67
C ARG A 21 -10.44 15.84 1.57
N VAL A 22 -9.78 15.56 2.70
CA VAL A 22 -8.61 14.68 2.75
C VAL A 22 -8.98 13.31 2.21
N LEU A 23 -10.11 12.74 2.63
CA LEU A 23 -10.56 11.43 2.20
C LEU A 23 -10.77 11.36 0.68
N ARG A 24 -11.54 12.30 0.11
CA ARG A 24 -11.76 12.35 -1.34
C ARG A 24 -10.46 12.51 -2.12
N ASN A 25 -9.56 13.39 -1.67
CA ASN A 25 -8.29 13.62 -2.33
C ASN A 25 -7.35 12.42 -2.23
N THR A 26 -7.30 11.77 -1.06
CA THR A 26 -6.48 10.58 -0.83
C THR A 26 -6.90 9.44 -1.75
N TYR A 27 -8.21 9.11 -1.81
CA TYR A 27 -8.70 8.03 -2.65
C TYR A 27 -8.63 8.37 -4.15
N GLY A 28 -8.85 9.64 -4.53
CA GLY A 28 -8.65 10.10 -5.89
C GLY A 28 -7.20 9.99 -6.36
N LEU A 29 -6.25 10.44 -5.53
CA LEU A 29 -4.83 10.32 -5.83
C LEU A 29 -4.36 8.86 -5.81
N LEU A 30 -4.87 8.06 -4.87
CA LEU A 30 -4.58 6.63 -4.80
C LEU A 30 -5.00 5.90 -6.08
N ALA A 31 -6.21 6.15 -6.58
CA ALA A 31 -6.68 5.55 -7.83
C ALA A 31 -5.79 5.92 -9.02
N LEU A 32 -5.41 7.20 -9.14
CA LEU A 32 -4.54 7.68 -10.21
C LEU A 32 -3.12 7.08 -10.12
N THR A 33 -2.56 6.99 -8.91
CA THR A 33 -1.21 6.43 -8.70
C THR A 33 -1.17 4.92 -8.92
N LEU A 34 -2.22 4.18 -8.55
CA LEU A 34 -2.37 2.76 -8.87
C LEU A 34 -2.50 2.53 -10.39
N ALA A 35 -3.34 3.32 -11.07
CA ALA A 35 -3.48 3.24 -12.53
C ALA A 35 -2.15 3.55 -13.23
N PHE A 36 -1.46 4.60 -12.79
CA PHE A 36 -0.13 4.96 -13.30
C PHE A 36 0.91 3.86 -13.06
N SER A 37 0.89 3.22 -11.88
CA SER A 37 1.76 2.10 -11.56
C SER A 37 1.49 0.89 -12.46
N GLY A 38 0.22 0.63 -12.79
CA GLY A 38 -0.18 -0.41 -13.74
C GLY A 38 0.35 -0.14 -15.15
N VAL A 39 0.26 1.11 -15.63
CA VAL A 39 0.87 1.52 -16.91
C VAL A 39 2.39 1.33 -16.88
N MET A 40 3.05 1.75 -15.80
CA MET A 40 4.51 1.58 -15.67
C MET A 40 4.93 0.11 -15.59
N ALA A 41 4.15 -0.74 -14.94
CA ALA A 41 4.37 -2.18 -14.93
C ALA A 41 4.26 -2.78 -16.34
N PHE A 42 3.25 -2.37 -17.11
CA PHE A 42 3.08 -2.80 -18.50
C PHE A 42 4.23 -2.32 -19.40
N VAL A 43 4.67 -1.07 -19.25
CA VAL A 43 5.82 -0.52 -19.99
C VAL A 43 7.10 -1.28 -19.65
N ALA A 44 7.35 -1.56 -18.37
CA ALA A 44 8.49 -2.38 -17.94
C ALA A 44 8.42 -3.82 -18.48
N GLN A 45 7.21 -4.39 -18.57
CA GLN A 45 6.99 -5.71 -19.16
C GLN A 45 7.40 -5.74 -20.64
N GLN A 46 6.94 -4.76 -21.43
CA GLN A 46 7.22 -4.65 -22.86
C GLN A 46 8.71 -4.43 -23.15
N MET A 47 9.37 -3.61 -22.33
CA MET A 47 10.81 -3.36 -22.45
C MET A 47 11.69 -4.53 -21.99
N ARG A 48 11.10 -5.61 -21.46
CA ARG A 48 11.81 -6.79 -20.92
C ARG A 48 12.96 -6.39 -19.99
N VAL A 49 12.71 -5.37 -19.17
CA VAL A 49 13.73 -4.81 -18.28
C VAL A 49 14.15 -5.89 -17.30
N GLY A 50 15.45 -6.17 -17.23
CA GLY A 50 16.00 -7.06 -16.20
C GLY A 50 15.77 -6.46 -14.82
N TYR A 51 15.76 -7.29 -13.78
CA TYR A 51 15.67 -6.77 -12.41
C TYR A 51 16.81 -5.77 -12.16
N PRO A 52 16.49 -4.51 -11.77
CA PRO A 52 17.51 -3.55 -11.41
C PRO A 52 18.32 -4.06 -10.22
N ASN A 53 19.59 -3.66 -10.14
CA ASN A 53 20.42 -3.97 -8.98
C ASN A 53 19.72 -3.55 -7.68
N VAL A 54 19.83 -4.36 -6.63
CA VAL A 54 19.18 -4.12 -5.32
C VAL A 54 19.49 -2.72 -4.77
N PHE A 55 20.70 -2.21 -5.01
CA PHE A 55 21.09 -0.85 -4.63
C PHE A 55 20.28 0.23 -5.36
N VAL A 56 19.97 0.05 -6.65
CA VAL A 56 19.14 1.00 -7.42
C VAL A 56 17.71 0.99 -6.88
N VAL A 57 17.19 -0.19 -6.55
CA VAL A 57 15.85 -0.33 -5.94
C VAL A 57 15.79 0.36 -4.59
N LEU A 58 16.77 0.12 -3.71
CA LEU A 58 16.83 0.73 -2.38
C LEU A 58 17.01 2.25 -2.46
N ILE A 59 17.99 2.72 -3.23
CA ILE A 59 18.26 4.16 -3.38
C ILE A 59 17.07 4.87 -4.03
N GLY A 60 16.48 4.27 -5.06
CA GLY A 60 15.31 4.83 -5.74
C GLY A 60 14.10 4.91 -4.81
N PHE A 61 13.78 3.82 -4.11
CA PHE A 61 12.63 3.79 -3.20
C PHE A 61 12.82 4.73 -2.01
N TYR A 62 13.91 4.60 -1.25
CA TYR A 62 14.15 5.45 -0.07
C TYR A 62 14.42 6.91 -0.46
N GLY A 63 15.10 7.15 -1.59
CA GLY A 63 15.35 8.49 -2.11
C GLY A 63 14.04 9.20 -2.50
N LEU A 64 13.17 8.54 -3.26
CA LEU A 64 11.87 9.09 -3.65
C LEU A 64 10.91 9.20 -2.47
N PHE A 65 10.95 8.25 -1.52
CA PHE A 65 10.17 8.32 -0.30
C PHE A 65 10.57 9.53 0.55
N PHE A 66 11.88 9.73 0.79
CA PHE A 66 12.37 10.89 1.53
C PHE A 66 12.08 12.21 0.79
N LEU A 67 12.25 12.23 -0.54
CA LEU A 67 11.91 13.38 -1.37
C LEU A 67 10.42 13.73 -1.23
N THR A 68 9.55 12.74 -1.26
CA THR A 68 8.11 12.96 -1.12
C THR A 68 7.74 13.40 0.29
N ASN A 69 8.40 12.86 1.32
CA ASN A 69 8.23 13.32 2.69
C ASN A 69 8.64 14.79 2.86
N LYS A 70 9.71 15.21 2.18
CA LYS A 70 10.18 16.59 2.19
C LYS A 70 9.27 17.55 1.40
N LEU A 71 8.65 17.09 0.32
CA LEU A 71 7.83 17.91 -0.59
C LEU A 71 6.32 17.82 -0.30
N ARG A 72 5.93 17.13 0.77
CA ARG A 72 4.54 16.82 1.12
C ARG A 72 3.60 18.02 1.29
N ASP A 73 4.17 19.19 1.58
CA ASP A 73 3.41 20.43 1.81
C ASP A 73 3.40 21.33 0.55
N SER A 74 3.87 20.83 -0.60
CA SER A 74 3.95 21.56 -1.87
C SER A 74 3.30 20.78 -3.02
N ALA A 75 2.96 21.48 -4.12
CA ALA A 75 2.50 20.86 -5.37
C ALA A 75 3.52 19.85 -5.94
N TRP A 76 4.81 20.05 -5.63
CA TRP A 76 5.87 19.10 -5.96
C TRP A 76 5.73 17.74 -5.26
N GLY A 77 5.03 17.68 -4.11
CA GLY A 77 4.72 16.45 -3.41
C GLY A 77 3.85 15.50 -4.23
N LEU A 78 2.97 16.05 -5.07
CA LEU A 78 2.15 15.27 -5.99
C LEU A 78 3.03 14.60 -7.05
N VAL A 79 3.93 15.36 -7.66
CA VAL A 79 4.86 14.86 -8.68
C VAL A 79 5.77 13.78 -8.09
N SER A 80 6.30 14.00 -6.89
CA SER A 80 7.15 13.01 -6.21
C SER A 80 6.38 11.75 -5.81
N ALA A 81 5.10 11.87 -5.42
CA ALA A 81 4.24 10.72 -5.17
C ALA A 81 4.05 9.88 -6.44
N PHE A 82 3.73 10.51 -7.58
CA PHE A 82 3.65 9.80 -8.87
C PHE A 82 5.01 9.19 -9.26
N ALA A 83 6.11 9.89 -9.04
CA ALA A 83 7.45 9.36 -9.31
C ALA A 83 7.74 8.11 -8.46
N LEU A 84 7.42 8.15 -7.16
CA LEU A 84 7.56 7.01 -6.25
C LEU A 84 6.70 5.82 -6.69
N THR A 85 5.40 6.04 -6.93
CA THR A 85 4.49 4.97 -7.31
C THR A 85 4.79 4.44 -8.71
N GLY A 86 5.18 5.32 -9.64
CA GLY A 86 5.63 4.92 -10.98
C GLY A 86 6.90 4.10 -10.94
N PHE A 87 7.86 4.47 -10.10
CA PHE A 87 9.07 3.69 -9.88
C PHE A 87 8.74 2.30 -9.30
N MET A 88 7.86 2.23 -8.29
CA MET A 88 7.42 0.94 -7.74
C MET A 88 6.66 0.09 -8.78
N GLY A 89 5.77 0.70 -9.57
CA GLY A 89 5.11 0.01 -10.68
C GLY A 89 6.08 -0.50 -11.75
N PHE A 90 7.12 0.28 -12.06
CA PHE A 90 8.16 -0.13 -12.98
C PHE A 90 8.96 -1.34 -12.46
N LEU A 91 9.27 -1.37 -11.16
CA LEU A 91 9.90 -2.53 -10.51
C LEU A 91 8.99 -3.77 -10.46
N LEU A 92 7.69 -3.56 -10.53
CA LEU A 92 6.69 -4.61 -10.58
C LEU A 92 6.73 -5.36 -11.92
N GLY A 93 7.07 -4.71 -13.03
CA GLY A 93 7.13 -5.34 -14.36
C GLY A 93 8.01 -6.60 -14.44
N PRO A 94 9.28 -6.57 -14.02
CA PRO A 94 10.14 -7.76 -13.97
C PRO A 94 9.61 -8.87 -13.04
N ILE A 95 8.93 -8.51 -11.94
CA ILE A 95 8.24 -9.48 -11.06
C ILE A 95 7.15 -10.19 -11.87
N LEU A 96 6.27 -9.44 -12.54
CA LEU A 96 5.18 -10.00 -13.34
C LEU A 96 5.68 -10.88 -14.46
N ASN A 97 6.73 -10.46 -15.19
CA ASN A 97 7.32 -11.27 -16.25
C ASN A 97 7.76 -12.67 -15.77
N ARG A 98 8.27 -12.78 -14.54
CA ARG A 98 8.63 -14.08 -13.96
C ARG A 98 7.39 -14.96 -13.76
N TYR A 99 6.30 -14.41 -13.22
CA TYR A 99 5.07 -15.17 -12.98
C TYR A 99 4.34 -15.48 -14.28
N LEU A 100 4.25 -14.54 -15.23
CA LEU A 100 3.62 -14.74 -16.55
C LEU A 100 4.35 -15.78 -17.40
N GLY A 101 5.65 -16.01 -17.15
CA GLY A 101 6.40 -17.10 -17.78
C GLY A 101 6.09 -18.49 -17.23
N MET A 102 5.33 -18.60 -16.13
CA MET A 102 4.90 -19.88 -15.55
C MET A 102 3.59 -20.35 -16.20
N GLN A 103 3.34 -21.66 -16.17
CA GLN A 103 2.04 -22.20 -16.57
C GLN A 103 0.95 -21.63 -15.65
N GLY A 104 -0.16 -21.13 -16.22
CA GLY A 104 -1.21 -20.45 -15.44
C GLY A 104 -0.83 -19.08 -14.87
N GLY A 105 0.34 -18.52 -15.22
CA GLY A 105 0.85 -17.28 -14.64
C GLY A 105 -0.07 -16.06 -14.78
N ALA A 106 -0.79 -15.95 -15.89
CA ALA A 106 -1.76 -14.88 -16.10
C ALA A 106 -2.95 -14.96 -15.12
N GLU A 107 -3.40 -16.17 -14.79
CA GLU A 107 -4.47 -16.42 -13.83
C GLU A 107 -4.03 -16.12 -12.39
N VAL A 108 -2.78 -16.45 -12.05
CA VAL A 108 -2.17 -16.10 -10.75
C VAL A 108 -2.14 -14.57 -10.57
N VAL A 109 -1.69 -13.84 -11.59
CA VAL A 109 -1.60 -12.36 -11.55
C VAL A 109 -2.99 -11.72 -11.46
N SER A 110 -3.95 -12.17 -12.27
CA SER A 110 -5.31 -11.62 -12.26
C SER A 110 -6.03 -11.92 -10.95
N SER A 111 -5.87 -13.12 -10.40
CA SER A 111 -6.42 -13.52 -9.10
C SER A 111 -5.83 -12.71 -7.95
N ALA A 112 -4.50 -12.52 -7.94
CA ALA A 112 -3.83 -11.68 -6.95
C ALA A 112 -4.33 -10.23 -7.00
N PHE A 113 -4.50 -9.68 -8.20
CA PHE A 113 -5.03 -8.33 -8.39
C PHE A 113 -6.48 -8.20 -7.91
N ALA A 114 -7.35 -9.14 -8.31
CA ALA A 114 -8.76 -9.16 -7.91
C ALA A 114 -8.92 -9.29 -6.39
N MET A 115 -8.15 -10.20 -5.76
CA MET A 115 -8.16 -10.37 -4.30
C MET A 115 -7.62 -9.14 -3.58
N THR A 116 -6.58 -8.49 -4.10
CA THR A 116 -6.08 -7.23 -3.54
C THR A 116 -7.16 -6.15 -3.58
N ALA A 117 -7.86 -6.01 -4.71
CA ALA A 117 -8.95 -5.04 -4.85
C ALA A 117 -10.12 -5.33 -3.90
N LEU A 118 -10.49 -6.59 -3.75
CA LEU A 118 -11.54 -7.02 -2.81
C LEU A 118 -11.15 -6.75 -1.36
N VAL A 119 -9.95 -7.12 -0.95
CA VAL A 119 -9.47 -6.92 0.43
C VAL A 119 -9.33 -5.44 0.74
N PHE A 120 -8.64 -4.67 -0.11
CA PHE A 120 -8.49 -3.23 0.09
C PHE A 120 -9.84 -2.51 0.09
N GLY A 121 -10.70 -2.79 -0.90
CA GLY A 121 -12.02 -2.19 -1.03
C GLY A 121 -12.93 -2.54 0.15
N GLY A 122 -12.96 -3.82 0.54
CA GLY A 122 -13.76 -4.31 1.67
C GLY A 122 -13.32 -3.75 3.01
N LEU A 123 -12.02 -3.74 3.30
CA LEU A 123 -11.48 -3.18 4.56
C LEU A 123 -11.66 -1.66 4.62
N SER A 124 -11.40 -0.97 3.50
CA SER A 124 -11.65 0.47 3.40
C SER A 124 -13.12 0.79 3.64
N ALA A 125 -14.03 0.11 2.93
CA ALA A 125 -15.47 0.31 3.06
C ALA A 125 -15.95 0.02 4.49
N TYR A 126 -15.47 -1.05 5.11
CA TYR A 126 -15.80 -1.38 6.50
C TYR A 126 -15.48 -0.21 7.44
N VAL A 127 -14.28 0.35 7.36
CA VAL A 127 -13.87 1.46 8.24
C VAL A 127 -14.59 2.77 7.89
N LEU A 128 -14.83 3.03 6.60
CA LEU A 128 -15.60 4.20 6.14
C LEU A 128 -17.04 4.19 6.62
N ILE A 129 -17.68 3.02 6.65
CA ILE A 129 -19.08 2.85 7.09
C ILE A 129 -19.16 2.82 8.62
N THR A 130 -18.33 2.02 9.28
CA THR A 130 -18.39 1.84 10.73
C THR A 130 -17.81 3.02 11.51
N ARG A 131 -16.93 3.81 10.88
CA ARG A 131 -16.17 4.90 11.52
C ARG A 131 -15.52 4.49 12.84
N LYS A 132 -15.07 3.24 12.93
CA LYS A 132 -14.43 2.72 14.13
C LYS A 132 -12.99 3.21 14.23
N ASP A 133 -12.61 3.71 15.41
CA ASP A 133 -11.24 4.06 15.72
C ASP A 133 -10.37 2.80 15.81
N MET A 134 -9.36 2.73 14.96
CA MET A 134 -8.40 1.63 14.86
C MET A 134 -7.03 2.01 15.40
N SER A 135 -6.89 3.12 16.13
CA SER A 135 -5.62 3.57 16.71
C SER A 135 -4.92 2.50 17.57
N PHE A 136 -5.70 1.60 18.19
CA PHE A 136 -5.18 0.45 18.94
C PHE A 136 -4.32 -0.53 18.11
N LEU A 137 -4.45 -0.53 16.77
CA LEU A 137 -3.63 -1.34 15.87
C LEU A 137 -2.19 -0.84 15.80
N GLY A 138 -1.88 0.41 16.19
CA GLY A 138 -0.53 0.98 16.07
C GLY A 138 0.56 0.14 16.77
N GLY A 139 0.25 -0.38 17.96
CA GLY A 139 1.16 -1.30 18.68
C GLY A 139 1.35 -2.63 17.95
N PHE A 140 0.26 -3.18 17.39
CA PHE A 140 0.32 -4.42 16.61
C PHE A 140 1.09 -4.25 15.30
N ILE A 141 0.96 -3.11 14.61
CA ILE A 141 1.73 -2.78 13.40
C ILE A 141 3.22 -2.71 13.75
N THR A 142 3.57 -2.05 14.86
CA THR A 142 4.97 -1.95 15.30
C THR A 142 5.55 -3.33 15.60
N ALA A 143 4.84 -4.16 16.37
CA ALA A 143 5.28 -5.52 16.67
C ALA A 143 5.35 -6.40 15.41
N GLY A 144 4.32 -6.36 14.58
CA GLY A 144 4.22 -7.13 13.33
C GLY A 144 5.35 -6.80 12.36
N PHE A 145 5.78 -5.54 12.28
CA PHE A 145 6.92 -5.13 11.48
C PHE A 145 8.21 -5.85 11.92
N PHE A 146 8.53 -5.84 13.22
CA PHE A 146 9.73 -6.55 13.71
C PHE A 146 9.63 -8.07 13.56
N VAL A 147 8.43 -8.63 13.79
CA VAL A 147 8.19 -10.08 13.61
C VAL A 147 8.40 -10.49 12.15
N LEU A 148 7.81 -9.77 11.19
CA LEU A 148 7.95 -10.08 9.77
C LEU A 148 9.36 -9.80 9.24
N LEU A 149 10.03 -8.76 9.75
CA LEU A 149 11.42 -8.49 9.44
C LEU A 149 12.30 -9.64 9.93
N GLY A 150 12.12 -10.09 11.17
CA GLY A 150 12.81 -11.26 11.72
C GLY A 150 12.53 -12.54 10.93
N ALA A 151 11.28 -12.79 10.54
CA ALA A 151 10.89 -13.94 9.74
C ALA A 151 11.53 -13.92 8.34
N THR A 152 11.59 -12.74 7.71
CA THR A 152 12.23 -12.56 6.40
C THR A 152 13.75 -12.78 6.49
N LEU A 153 14.39 -12.25 7.53
CA LEU A 153 15.81 -12.51 7.81
C LEU A 153 16.07 -13.99 8.05
N ALA A 154 15.26 -14.64 8.89
CA ALA A 154 15.37 -16.07 9.16
C ALA A 154 15.18 -16.90 7.89
N GLY A 155 14.24 -16.55 7.02
CA GLY A 155 14.02 -17.23 5.73
C GLY A 155 15.19 -17.16 4.76
N MET A 156 16.07 -16.15 4.88
CA MET A 156 17.29 -16.07 4.07
C MET A 156 18.38 -17.05 4.53
N PHE A 157 18.47 -17.34 5.83
CA PHE A 157 19.45 -18.28 6.39
C PHE A 157 18.91 -19.72 6.45
N PHE A 158 17.63 -19.88 6.77
CA PHE A 158 16.97 -21.16 6.95
C PHE A 158 16.00 -21.43 5.80
N LYS A 159 16.38 -22.32 4.89
CA LYS A 159 15.53 -22.79 3.78
C LYS A 159 14.53 -23.83 4.27
N ILE A 160 13.57 -23.41 5.09
CA ILE A 160 12.51 -24.27 5.63
C ILE A 160 11.36 -24.34 4.62
N SER A 161 10.90 -25.55 4.32
CA SER A 161 9.72 -25.76 3.46
C SER A 161 8.49 -25.09 4.09
N GLY A 162 7.72 -24.34 3.29
CA GLY A 162 6.52 -23.63 3.74
C GLY A 162 6.76 -22.32 4.51
N LEU A 163 8.00 -22.00 4.92
CA LEU A 163 8.29 -20.73 5.61
C LEU A 163 7.99 -19.52 4.72
N GLN A 164 8.31 -19.59 3.44
CA GLN A 164 8.04 -18.53 2.46
C GLN A 164 6.53 -18.29 2.27
N LEU A 165 5.71 -19.35 2.36
CA LEU A 165 4.26 -19.25 2.31
C LEU A 165 3.72 -18.57 3.58
N ALA A 166 4.22 -18.98 4.75
CA ALA A 166 3.86 -18.38 6.04
C ALA A 166 4.23 -16.88 6.11
N ILE A 167 5.41 -16.50 5.60
CA ILE A 167 5.82 -15.10 5.50
C ILE A 167 4.86 -14.32 4.60
N SER A 168 4.49 -14.87 3.44
CA SER A 168 3.54 -14.23 2.51
C SER A 168 2.18 -14.02 3.17
N ALA A 169 1.63 -15.04 3.83
CA ALA A 169 0.38 -14.94 4.57
C ALA A 169 0.46 -13.91 5.71
N GLY A 170 1.59 -13.85 6.41
CA GLY A 170 1.88 -12.84 7.41
C GLY A 170 1.85 -11.41 6.84
N PHE A 171 2.48 -11.17 5.69
CA PHE A 171 2.44 -9.87 5.02
C PHE A 171 1.05 -9.50 4.47
N VAL A 172 0.23 -10.48 4.05
CA VAL A 172 -1.18 -10.25 3.67
C VAL A 172 -1.97 -9.71 4.86
N LEU A 173 -1.86 -10.35 6.03
CA LEU A 173 -2.54 -9.91 7.26
C LEU A 173 -2.00 -8.56 7.73
N PHE A 174 -0.69 -8.37 7.72
CA PHE A 174 -0.06 -7.12 8.12
C PHE A 174 -0.51 -5.95 7.24
N SER A 175 -0.48 -6.12 5.92
CA SER A 175 -0.93 -5.09 4.97
C SER A 175 -2.43 -4.78 5.15
N SER A 176 -3.25 -5.78 5.46
CA SER A 176 -4.67 -5.62 5.77
C SER A 176 -4.90 -4.77 7.02
N VAL A 177 -4.14 -5.03 8.09
CA VAL A 177 -4.14 -4.23 9.32
C VAL A 177 -3.69 -2.79 9.04
N CYS A 178 -2.64 -2.59 8.25
CA CYS A 178 -2.18 -1.25 7.86
C CYS A 178 -3.25 -0.48 7.09
N ILE A 179 -4.00 -1.12 6.17
CA ILE A 179 -5.11 -0.50 5.45
C ILE A 179 -6.21 -0.06 6.43
N LEU A 180 -6.60 -0.93 7.38
CA LEU A 180 -7.60 -0.59 8.40
C LEU A 180 -7.16 0.61 9.24
N PHE A 181 -5.92 0.58 9.74
CA PHE A 181 -5.35 1.64 10.56
C PHE A 181 -5.27 2.97 9.79
N GLN A 182 -4.72 2.96 8.58
CA GLN A 182 -4.54 4.16 7.77
C GLN A 182 -5.88 4.76 7.35
N THR A 183 -6.85 3.92 6.95
CA THR A 183 -8.21 4.38 6.62
C THR A 183 -8.87 5.02 7.83
N SER A 184 -8.71 4.42 9.02
CA SER A 184 -9.24 4.97 10.26
C SER A 184 -8.56 6.30 10.62
N ALA A 185 -7.23 6.41 10.49
CA ALA A 185 -6.48 7.62 10.76
C ALA A 185 -6.90 8.80 9.87
N ILE A 186 -7.23 8.54 8.59
CA ILE A 186 -7.77 9.56 7.67
C ILE A 186 -9.14 10.07 8.14
N ILE A 187 -10.02 9.16 8.59
CA ILE A 187 -11.39 9.50 9.01
C ILE A 187 -11.42 10.25 10.35
N HIS A 188 -10.52 9.92 11.27
CA HIS A 188 -10.46 10.53 12.60
C HIS A 188 -9.53 11.76 12.67
N GLY A 189 -9.05 12.25 11.51
CA GLY A 189 -8.22 13.45 11.45
C GLY A 189 -6.79 13.28 11.98
N GLY A 190 -6.35 12.03 12.22
CA GLY A 190 -4.98 11.69 12.59
C GLY A 190 -3.98 11.90 11.44
N GLU A 191 -4.46 11.80 10.19
CA GLU A 191 -3.67 12.06 8.97
C GLU A 191 -4.33 13.13 8.12
N ARG A 192 -3.80 14.37 8.19
CA ARG A 192 -4.33 15.53 7.47
C ARG A 192 -3.67 15.75 6.11
N ASN A 193 -2.54 15.10 5.84
CA ASN A 193 -1.85 15.22 4.58
C ASN A 193 -2.27 14.08 3.63
N TYR A 194 -3.10 14.40 2.64
CA TYR A 194 -3.61 13.42 1.69
C TYR A 194 -2.50 12.73 0.87
N ILE A 195 -1.34 13.39 0.64
CA ILE A 195 -0.20 12.80 -0.09
C ILE A 195 0.42 11.67 0.74
N MET A 196 0.68 11.92 2.02
CA MET A 196 1.22 10.89 2.93
C MET A 196 0.22 9.74 3.12
N ALA A 197 -1.05 10.08 3.32
CA ALA A 197 -2.12 9.09 3.42
C ALA A 197 -2.19 8.21 2.16
N THR A 198 -2.08 8.80 0.97
CA THR A 198 -2.06 8.05 -0.29
C THR A 198 -0.84 7.13 -0.37
N ILE A 199 0.36 7.59 -0.01
CA ILE A 199 1.58 6.78 -0.08
C ILE A 199 1.50 5.60 0.89
N SER A 200 1.06 5.82 2.13
CA SER A 200 0.90 4.74 3.12
C SER A 200 -0.12 3.69 2.67
N LEU A 201 -1.27 4.11 2.12
CA LEU A 201 -2.24 3.19 1.54
C LEU A 201 -1.67 2.47 0.31
N TYR A 202 -0.99 3.18 -0.58
CA TYR A 202 -0.35 2.61 -1.77
C TYR A 202 0.67 1.53 -1.40
N VAL A 203 1.57 1.82 -0.45
CA VAL A 203 2.60 0.86 -0.01
C VAL A 203 1.95 -0.38 0.62
N SER A 204 0.87 -0.21 1.36
CA SER A 204 0.11 -1.33 1.94
C SER A 204 -0.57 -2.17 0.84
N ILE A 205 -1.17 -1.54 -0.17
CA ILE A 205 -1.75 -2.24 -1.33
C ILE A 205 -0.69 -2.95 -2.16
N TYR A 206 0.46 -2.31 -2.39
CA TYR A 206 1.59 -2.90 -3.10
C TYR A 206 2.10 -4.15 -2.38
N ASN A 207 2.32 -4.07 -1.06
CA ASN A 207 2.74 -5.21 -0.26
C ASN A 207 1.70 -6.34 -0.25
N LEU A 208 0.42 -5.98 -0.12
CA LEU A 208 -0.69 -6.94 -0.20
C LEU A 208 -0.68 -7.67 -1.54
N PHE A 209 -0.55 -6.94 -2.65
CA PHE A 209 -0.50 -7.50 -3.99
C PHE A 209 0.69 -8.45 -4.18
N ILE A 210 1.90 -8.02 -3.85
CA ILE A 210 3.10 -8.86 -3.97
C ILE A 210 2.97 -10.12 -3.11
N SER A 211 2.44 -10.00 -1.90
CA SER A 211 2.28 -11.12 -0.99
C SER A 211 1.24 -12.12 -1.48
N LEU A 212 0.11 -11.65 -2.02
CA LEU A 212 -0.91 -12.51 -2.65
C LEU A 212 -0.38 -13.17 -3.93
N LEU A 213 0.36 -12.41 -4.76
CA LEU A 213 1.01 -12.93 -5.97
C LEU A 213 1.97 -14.07 -5.62
N GLN A 214 2.73 -13.91 -4.54
CA GLN A 214 3.64 -14.94 -4.06
C GLN A 214 2.89 -16.16 -3.49
N LEU A 215 1.81 -15.93 -2.75
CA LEU A 215 0.97 -16.99 -2.19
C LEU A 215 0.36 -17.87 -3.30
N PHE A 216 -0.28 -17.24 -4.29
CA PHE A 216 -0.89 -17.92 -5.43
C PHE A 216 0.15 -18.52 -6.38
N GLY A 217 1.29 -17.87 -6.57
CA GLY A 217 2.34 -18.39 -7.42
C GLY A 217 3.09 -19.59 -6.85
N ILE A 218 3.15 -19.74 -5.52
CA ILE A 218 3.64 -20.97 -4.87
C ILE A 218 2.59 -22.07 -4.99
N MET A 219 1.34 -21.77 -4.66
CA MET A 219 0.25 -22.77 -4.69
C MET A 219 0.00 -23.32 -6.10
N GLY A 220 -0.01 -22.46 -7.13
CA GLY A 220 -0.19 -22.88 -8.52
C GLY A 220 1.02 -23.59 -9.15
N ARG A 221 2.11 -23.81 -8.39
CA ARG A 221 3.28 -24.59 -8.83
C ARG A 221 3.23 -26.04 -8.32
N ASP A 222 2.42 -26.31 -7.30
CA ASP A 222 2.33 -27.61 -6.63
C ASP A 222 1.21 -28.51 -7.22
N ASP A 223 0.45 -28.00 -8.19
CA ASP A 223 -0.46 -28.76 -9.06
C ASP A 223 0.21 -29.09 -10.42
#